data_AF-A0A9E5TIF6-F1
#
_entry.id   AF-A0A9E5TIF6-F1
#
_cell.length_a   1.000
_cell.length_b   1.000
_cell.length_c   1.000
_cell.angle_alpha   90.00
_cell.angle_beta   90.00
_cell.angle_gamma   90.00
#
_symmetry.space_group_name_H-M   'P 1'
#
loop_
_entity.id
_entity.type
_entity.pdbx_description
1 polymer ?
#
loop_
_entity_poly.entity_id
_entity_poly.type
_entity_poly.pdbx_seq_one_letter_code
_entity_poly.pdbx_strand_id
1 'polypeptide(L)' 'KRIRGQAESFGAHFVQDKVLTTNLREGVKEVHSSKGLYYGRAVIIATGSMGRTHTVPGEEQLLGRGVSYCATCDGAFFR' A
#
# COMPACT_ATOMS: atom_id res chain seq x y z
N LYS A 1 -9.52 14.92 -7.26
CA LYS A 1 -10.48 14.26 -8.18
C LYS A 1 -9.93 13.90 -9.57
N ARG A 2 -8.64 14.14 -9.91
CA ARG A 2 -8.19 14.05 -11.31
C ARG A 2 -7.80 12.64 -11.81
N ILE A 3 -6.89 11.94 -11.14
CA ILE A 3 -6.26 10.74 -11.74
C ILE A 3 -7.16 9.49 -11.69
N ARG A 4 -7.78 9.21 -10.53
CA ARG A 4 -8.66 8.03 -10.38
C ARG A 4 -9.83 8.05 -11.36
N GLY A 5 -10.55 9.17 -11.44
CA GLY A 5 -11.70 9.29 -12.35
C GLY A 5 -11.30 9.19 -13.82
N GLN A 6 -10.11 9.68 -14.18
CA GLN A 6 -9.56 9.47 -15.53
C GLN A 6 -9.35 7.99 -15.82
N ALA A 7 -8.73 7.23 -14.91
CA ALA A 7 -8.52 5.79 -15.09
C ALA A 7 -9.86 5.03 -15.21
N GLU A 8 -10.84 5.35 -14.36
CA GLU A 8 -12.20 4.78 -14.44
C GLU A 8 -12.85 5.08 -15.82
N SER A 9 -12.68 6.29 -16.35
CA SER A 9 -13.25 6.68 -17.66
C SER A 9 -12.64 5.92 -18.85
N PHE A 10 -11.42 5.40 -18.70
CA PHE A 10 -10.77 4.52 -19.68
C PHE A 10 -11.03 3.02 -19.42
N GLY A 11 -11.89 2.69 -18.46
CA GLY A 11 -12.34 1.31 -18.21
C GLY A 11 -11.60 0.58 -17.09
N ALA A 12 -10.79 1.26 -16.27
CA ALA A 12 -10.17 0.62 -15.12
C ALA A 12 -11.20 0.28 -14.03
N HIS A 13 -11.22 -0.97 -13.57
CA HIS A 13 -12.05 -1.42 -12.46
C HIS A 13 -11.33 -1.20 -11.12
N PHE A 14 -11.97 -0.46 -10.21
CA PHE A 14 -11.44 -0.22 -8.87
C PHE A 14 -12.12 -1.12 -7.85
N VAL A 15 -11.33 -1.88 -7.11
CA VAL A 15 -11.81 -2.70 -5.99
C VAL A 15 -11.13 -2.21 -4.71
N GLN A 16 -11.94 -1.94 -3.68
CA GLN A 16 -11.42 -1.68 -2.34
C GLN A 16 -11.13 -2.99 -1.64
N ASP A 17 -9.88 -3.40 -1.66
CA ASP A 17 -9.40 -4.59 -0.98
C ASP A 17 -7.93 -4.42 -0.56
N LYS A 18 -7.52 -5.13 0.48
CA LYS A 18 -6.15 -5.15 0.99
C LYS A 18 -5.47 -6.43 0.53
N VAL A 19 -4.45 -6.29 -0.30
CA VAL A 19 -3.56 -7.38 -0.70
C VAL A 19 -2.70 -7.79 0.51
N LEU A 20 -2.63 -9.09 0.77
CA LEU A 20 -1.85 -9.69 1.86
C LEU A 20 -0.56 -10.32 1.35
N THR A 21 -0.62 -11.04 0.22
CA THR A 21 0.52 -11.71 -0.40
C THR A 21 0.29 -11.95 -1.89
N THR A 22 1.35 -12.29 -2.62
CA THR A 22 1.32 -12.56 -4.06
C THR A 22 2.16 -13.77 -4.43
N ASN A 23 1.66 -14.62 -5.31
CA ASN A 23 2.43 -15.65 -5.99
C ASN A 23 2.69 -15.20 -7.44
N LEU A 24 3.95 -14.88 -7.76
CA LEU A 24 4.32 -14.29 -9.04
C LEU A 24 5.16 -15.22 -9.94
N ARG A 25 5.52 -16.41 -9.45
CA ARG A 25 6.45 -17.32 -10.12
C ARG A 25 5.79 -18.10 -11.27
N GLU A 26 4.50 -18.39 -11.12
CA GLU A 26 3.74 -19.17 -12.09
C GLU A 26 3.33 -18.37 -13.33
N GLY A 27 2.84 -19.06 -14.36
CA GLY A 27 2.39 -18.42 -15.61
C GLY A 27 1.29 -17.37 -15.38
N VAL A 28 0.27 -17.74 -14.60
CA VAL A 28 -0.74 -16.80 -14.09
C VAL A 28 -0.31 -16.31 -12.71
N LYS A 29 -0.35 -15.00 -12.50
CA LYS A 29 -0.03 -14.35 -11.23
C LYS A 29 -1.23 -14.40 -10.31
N GLU A 30 -0.99 -14.72 -9.06
CA GLU A 30 -2.02 -14.82 -8.03
C GLU A 30 -1.80 -13.72 -6.99
N VAL A 31 -2.87 -13.03 -6.63
CA VAL A 31 -2.88 -11.96 -5.64
C VAL A 31 -3.90 -12.32 -4.57
N HIS A 32 -3.41 -12.58 -3.36
CA HIS A 32 -4.23 -12.98 -2.23
C HIS A 32 -4.59 -11.74 -1.44
N SER A 33 -5.87 -11.54 -1.18
CA SER A 33 -6.40 -10.37 -0.49
C SER A 33 -7.29 -10.76 0.68
N SER A 34 -7.75 -9.75 1.44
CA SER A 34 -8.69 -9.97 2.53
C SER A 34 -10.07 -10.46 2.08
N LYS A 35 -10.45 -10.23 0.82
CA LYS A 35 -11.78 -10.61 0.29
C LYS A 35 -11.72 -11.75 -0.74
N GLY A 36 -10.55 -12.26 -1.09
CA GLY A 36 -10.42 -13.41 -1.98
C GLY A 36 -9.10 -13.50 -2.74
N LEU A 37 -9.16 -14.11 -3.92
CA LEU A 37 -8.05 -14.34 -4.82
C LEU A 37 -8.30 -13.63 -6.15
N TYR A 38 -7.31 -12.91 -6.63
CA TYR A 38 -7.29 -12.34 -7.98
C TYR A 38 -6.22 -13.01 -8.82
N TYR A 39 -6.54 -13.20 -10.09
CA TYR A 39 -5.65 -13.80 -11.08
C TYR A 39 -5.38 -12.83 -12.22
N GLY A 40 -4.14 -12.78 -12.70
CA GLY A 40 -3.77 -11.91 -13.80
C GLY A 40 -2.56 -12.42 -14.56
N ARG A 41 -2.45 -12.07 -15.85
CA ARG A 41 -1.26 -12.40 -16.65
C ARG A 41 -0.03 -11.57 -16.22
N ALA A 42 -0.27 -10.39 -15.66
CA ALA A 42 0.74 -9.47 -15.18
C ALA A 42 0.26 -8.79 -13.88
N VAL A 43 1.22 -8.36 -13.05
CA VAL A 43 0.99 -7.61 -11.81
C VAL A 43 1.92 -6.40 -11.80
N ILE A 44 1.38 -5.23 -11.45
CA ILE A 44 2.14 -4.00 -11.23
C ILE A 44 2.10 -3.68 -9.74
N ILE A 45 3.26 -3.61 -9.09
CA ILE A 45 3.36 -3.27 -7.67
C ILE A 45 3.51 -1.75 -7.53
N ALA A 46 2.48 -1.10 -7.00
CA ALA A 46 2.41 0.35 -6.80
C ALA A 46 1.91 0.73 -5.40
N THR A 47 2.32 -0.02 -4.37
CA THR A 47 1.85 0.11 -2.98
C THR A 47 2.45 1.30 -2.21
N GLY A 48 3.32 2.08 -2.85
CA GLY A 48 4.04 3.19 -2.21
C GLY A 48 5.13 2.71 -1.24
N SER A 49 5.59 3.61 -0.38
CA SER A 49 6.74 3.43 0.52
C SER A 49 6.37 3.49 2.01
N MET A 50 5.08 3.44 2.34
CA MET A 50 4.65 3.33 3.74
C MET A 50 5.06 1.93 4.22
N GLY A 51 6.23 1.87 4.87
CA GLY A 51 6.90 0.63 5.26
C GLY A 51 6.14 -0.16 6.32
N ARG A 52 6.68 -1.34 6.64
CA ARG A 52 6.21 -2.17 7.75
C ARG A 52 6.35 -1.39 9.05
N THR A 53 5.31 -1.42 9.87
CA THR A 53 5.32 -0.81 11.19
C THR A 53 5.94 -1.76 12.23
N HIS A 54 6.59 -1.18 13.25
CA HIS A 54 6.86 -1.77 14.56
C HIS A 54 7.98 -2.83 14.61
N THR A 55 9.15 -2.49 14.10
CA THR A 55 10.34 -3.35 14.23
C THR A 55 11.15 -3.08 15.50
N VAL A 56 10.93 -1.94 16.17
CA VAL A 56 11.68 -1.54 17.37
C VAL A 56 10.74 -1.37 18.58
N PRO A 57 11.11 -1.86 19.79
CA PRO A 57 10.34 -1.61 21.00
C PRO A 57 10.09 -0.11 21.20
N GLY A 58 8.83 0.26 21.44
CA GLY A 58 8.40 1.64 21.63
C GLY A 58 8.03 2.41 20.35
N GLU A 59 8.32 1.88 19.16
CA GLU A 59 8.03 2.56 17.88
C GLU A 59 6.54 2.87 17.70
N GLU A 60 5.65 1.91 18.02
CA GLU A 60 4.20 2.11 18.00
C GLU A 60 3.73 3.14 19.02
N GLN A 61 4.24 3.03 20.24
CA GLN A 61 3.83 3.86 21.38
C GLN A 61 4.25 5.33 21.22
N LEU A 62 5.33 5.57 20.47
CA LEU A 62 5.91 6.89 20.22
C LEU A 62 5.55 7.45 18.83
N LEU A 63 4.74 6.75 18.03
CA LEU A 63 4.27 7.26 16.74
C LEU A 63 3.50 8.57 16.93
N GLY A 64 3.92 9.62 16.21
CA GLY A 64 3.38 10.98 16.37
C GLY A 64 3.83 11.71 17.65
N ARG A 65 4.66 11.06 18.48
CA ARG A 65 5.23 11.58 19.74
C ARG A 65 6.76 11.50 19.75
N GLY A 66 7.38 11.58 18.58
CA GLY A 66 8.82 11.51 18.36
C GLY A 66 9.20 10.56 17.22
N VAL A 67 8.37 9.54 16.95
CA VAL A 67 8.51 8.68 15.76
C VAL A 67 7.64 9.22 14.62
N SER A 68 8.24 9.40 13.44
CA SER A 68 7.56 9.86 12.20
C SER A 68 8.08 9.07 10.99
N TYR A 69 7.22 8.90 9.99
CA TYR A 69 7.54 8.24 8.71
C TYR A 69 7.51 9.21 7.51
N CYS A 70 7.23 10.49 7.73
CA CYS A 70 7.21 11.51 6.68
C CYS A 70 7.91 12.79 7.15
N ALA A 71 9.21 12.91 6.83
CA ALA A 71 10.02 14.06 7.22
C ALA A 71 9.44 15.40 6.72
N THR A 72 8.89 15.44 5.50
CA THR A 72 8.29 16.66 4.95
C THR A 72 6.92 17.00 5.55
N CYS A 73 6.21 16.00 6.07
CA CYS A 73 4.90 16.21 6.69
C CYS A 73 5.07 16.68 8.13
N ASP A 74 5.95 16.01 8.90
CA ASP A 74 5.97 16.15 10.34
C ASP A 74 7.18 16.92 10.86
N GLY A 75 8.17 17.22 10.00
CA GLY A 75 9.42 17.86 10.40
C GLY A 75 9.25 19.23 11.06
N ALA A 76 8.16 19.95 10.77
CA ALA A 76 7.87 21.23 11.43
C ALA A 76 7.39 21.09 12.89
N PHE A 77 6.88 19.92 13.28
CA PHE A 77 6.27 19.69 14.59
C PHE A 77 7.27 19.16 15.64
N PHE A 78 8.38 18.58 15.20
CA PHE A 78 9.43 18.06 16.07
C PHE A 78 10.61 19.05 16.10
N ARG A 79 11.00 19.50 17.29
CA ARG A 79 12.13 20.42 17.55
C ARG A 79 13.11 19.79 18.52
#